data_AF-A0A4R4E445-F1
#
_entry.id   AF-A0A4R4E445-F1
#
_cell.length_a   1.000
_cell.length_b   1.000
_cell.length_c   1.000
_cell.angle_alpha   90.00
_cell.angle_beta   90.00
_cell.angle_gamma   90.00
#
_symmetry.space_group_name_H-M   'P 1'
#
loop_
_entity.id
_entity.type
_entity.pdbx_description
1 polymer ?
#
loop_
_entity_poly.entity_id
_entity_poly.type
_entity_poly.pdbx_seq_one_letter_code
_entity_poly.pdbx_strand_id
1 'polypeptide(L)'
;MKHILVLDHKTKRFTKFIHLREITEMHITKNINKMIDAGYSVSISDANPGGPQFELIKQGWVEDDGAYDRLILDYNQINNPPLSRWKNS
;
A
#
# COMPACT_ATOMS: atom_id res chain seq x y z
N MET A 1 11.92 -7.33 14.77
CA MET A 1 10.60 -7.32 14.09
C MET A 1 10.46 -5.97 13.41
N LYS A 2 10.00 -5.94 12.16
CA LYS A 2 9.81 -4.69 11.44
C LYS A 2 8.36 -4.24 11.47
N HIS A 3 8.18 -2.93 11.41
CA HIS A 3 6.88 -2.30 11.25
C HIS A 3 7.00 -1.35 10.07
N ILE A 4 5.97 -1.29 9.22
CA ILE A 4 5.97 -0.45 8.03
C ILE A 4 4.66 0.33 7.96
N LEU A 5 4.75 1.52 7.37
CA LEU A 5 3.63 2.38 7.04
C LEU A 5 3.57 2.49 5.53
N VAL A 6 2.40 2.18 4.97
CA VAL A 6 2.08 2.44 3.57
C VAL A 6 1.12 3.62 3.53
N LEU A 7 1.45 4.64 2.75
CA LEU A 7 0.66 5.85 2.60
C LEU A 7 0.13 5.96 1.17
N ASP A 8 -1.19 6.14 1.06
CA ASP A 8 -1.86 6.57 -0.16
C ASP A 8 -2.08 8.08 -0.12
N HIS A 9 -1.26 8.82 -0.86
CA HIS A 9 -1.35 10.28 -0.89
C HIS A 9 -2.59 10.78 -1.64
N LYS A 10 -3.19 9.96 -2.52
CA LYS A 10 -4.39 10.34 -3.28
C LYS A 10 -5.62 10.38 -2.39
N THR A 11 -5.81 9.34 -1.57
CA THR A 11 -6.96 9.25 -0.66
C THR A 11 -6.67 9.75 0.75
N LYS A 12 -5.39 10.09 1.02
CA LYS A 12 -4.89 10.51 2.33
C LYS A 12 -5.16 9.47 3.41
N ARG A 13 -4.96 8.20 3.05
CA ARG A 13 -5.13 7.03 3.91
C ARG A 13 -3.80 6.35 4.12
N PHE A 14 -3.65 5.67 5.25
CA PHE A 14 -2.47 4.85 5.50
C PHE A 14 -2.83 3.51 6.11
N THR A 15 -2.05 2.50 5.80
CA THR A 15 -2.09 1.19 6.43
C THR A 15 -0.81 0.99 7.22
N LYS A 16 -0.95 0.62 8.49
CA LYS A 16 0.18 0.33 9.38
C LYS A 16 0.27 -1.17 9.59
N PHE A 17 1.42 -1.74 9.23
CA PHE A 17 1.70 -3.15 9.49
C PHE A 17 2.68 -3.26 10.65
N ILE A 18 2.32 -4.05 11.66
CA ILE A 18 3.14 -4.27 12.85
C ILE A 18 3.60 -5.74 12.91
N HIS A 19 4.80 -5.95 13.45
CA HIS A 19 5.35 -7.29 13.69
C HIS A 19 5.41 -8.17 12.43
N LEU A 20 5.74 -7.58 11.28
CA LEU A 20 5.85 -8.31 10.04
C LEU A 20 7.02 -9.30 10.07
N ARG A 21 6.80 -10.46 9.45
CA ARG A 21 7.88 -11.34 9.01
C ARG A 21 8.63 -10.65 7.87
N GLU A 22 9.95 -10.86 7.79
CA GLU A 22 10.82 -10.25 6.78
C GLU A 22 10.33 -10.51 5.35
N ILE A 23 9.94 -11.75 5.06
CA ILE A 23 9.41 -12.08 3.73
C ILE A 23 8.16 -11.26 3.37
N THR A 24 7.28 -10.98 4.33
CA THR A 24 6.07 -10.19 4.09
C THR A 24 6.41 -8.73 3.84
N GLU A 25 7.33 -8.17 4.63
CA GLU A 25 7.83 -6.80 4.44
C GLU A 25 8.49 -6.63 3.06
N MET A 26 9.30 -7.59 2.62
CA MET A 26 9.91 -7.57 1.29
C MET A 26 8.86 -7.57 0.18
N HIS A 27 7.80 -8.36 0.29
CA HIS A 27 6.72 -8.39 -0.70
C HIS A 27 5.94 -7.06 -0.75
N ILE A 28 5.59 -6.50 0.41
CA ILE A 28 4.88 -5.21 0.47
C ILE A 28 5.74 -4.11 -0.14
N THR A 29 7.01 -4.03 0.26
CA THR A 29 7.96 -3.05 -0.28
C THR A 29 8.11 -3.18 -1.79
N LYS A 30 8.27 -4.41 -2.29
CA LYS A 30 8.37 -4.68 -3.73
C LYS A 30 7.12 -4.23 -4.49
N ASN A 31 5.93 -4.46 -3.95
CA ASN A 31 4.68 -4.04 -4.58
C ASN A 31 4.55 -2.51 -4.60
N ILE A 32 4.83 -1.85 -3.49
CA ILE A 32 4.77 -0.38 -3.42
C ILE A 32 5.76 0.25 -4.40
N ASN A 33 6.99 -0.26 -4.50
CA ASN A 33 7.97 0.24 -5.47
C ASN A 33 7.47 0.09 -6.92
N LYS A 34 6.86 -1.05 -7.26
CA LYS A 34 6.22 -1.22 -8.59
C LYS A 34 5.12 -0.20 -8.85
N MET A 35 4.34 0.15 -7.82
CA MET A 35 3.27 1.15 -7.95
C MET A 35 3.86 2.56 -8.14
N ILE A 36 4.92 2.91 -7.40
CA ILE A 36 5.67 4.16 -7.57
C ILE A 36 6.21 4.25 -9.00
N ASP A 37 6.84 3.18 -9.50
CA ASP A 37 7.36 3.12 -10.87
C ASP A 37 6.26 3.26 -11.93
N ALA A 38 5.03 2.80 -11.62
CA ALA A 38 3.85 2.97 -12.44
C ALA A 38 3.17 4.34 -12.29
N GLY A 39 3.72 5.25 -11.49
CA GLY A 39 3.25 6.63 -11.31
C GLY A 39 2.15 6.80 -10.26
N TYR A 40 1.91 5.81 -9.39
CA TYR A 40 0.96 5.97 -8.29
C TYR A 40 1.56 6.88 -7.21
N SER A 41 0.72 7.75 -6.65
CA SER A 41 1.09 8.62 -5.53
C SER A 41 1.00 7.85 -4.21
N VAL A 42 1.95 6.94 -4.00
CA VAL A 42 2.06 6.08 -2.81
C VAL A 42 3.48 6.13 -2.24
N SER A 43 3.64 5.86 -0.95
CA SER A 43 4.96 5.73 -0.33
C SER A 43 4.97 4.68 0.76
N ILE A 44 6.14 4.12 1.04
CA ILE A 44 6.39 3.21 2.16
C ILE A 44 7.47 3.80 3.07
N SER A 45 7.29 3.67 4.38
CA SER A 45 8.28 4.07 5.38
C SER A 45 8.31 3.08 6.55
N ASP A 46 9.38 3.09 7.33
CA ASP A 46 9.43 2.35 8.58
C ASP A 46 8.44 2.95 9.58
N ALA A 47 7.58 2.10 10.15
CA ALA A 47 6.76 2.52 11.27
C ALA A 47 7.58 2.41 12.55
N ASN A 48 7.64 3.51 13.31
CA ASN A 48 8.06 3.40 14.69
C ASN A 48 6.84 2.98 15.52
N PRO A 49 6.92 1.94 16.38
CA PRO A 49 5.79 1.50 17.19
C PRO A 49 5.27 2.56 18.19
N GLY A 50 6.06 3.60 18.50
CA GLY A 50 5.62 4.82 19.20
C GLY A 50 5.65 6.08 18.32
N GLY A 51 5.69 5.92 17.00
CA GLY A 51 6.04 6.93 16.01
C GLY A 51 4.86 7.68 15.37
N PRO A 52 5.10 8.33 14.21
CA PRO A 52 4.40 9.51 13.67
C PRO A 52 2.94 9.29 13.22
N GLN A 53 2.33 8.15 13.52
CA GLN A 53 0.90 7.91 13.27
C GLN A 53 0.03 9.03 13.82
N PHE A 54 0.30 9.48 15.04
CA PHE A 54 -0.48 10.55 15.66
C PHE A 54 -0.32 11.89 14.93
N GLU A 55 0.88 12.17 14.40
CA GLU A 55 1.14 13.35 13.58
C GLU A 55 0.45 13.25 12.21
N LEU A 56 0.41 12.06 11.60
CA LEU A 56 -0.35 11.84 10.37
C LEU A 56 -1.85 12.10 10.59
N ILE A 57 -2.42 11.58 11.69
CA ILE A 57 -3.83 11.81 12.03
C ILE A 57 -4.10 13.31 12.25
N LYS A 58 -3.23 14.04 12.95
CA LYS A 58 -3.32 15.51 13.09
C LYS A 58 -3.24 16.24 11.75
N GLN A 59 -2.42 15.75 10.82
CA GLN A 59 -2.33 16.27 9.47
C GLN A 59 -3.56 15.90 8.61
N GLY A 60 -4.52 15.15 9.16
CA GLY A 60 -5.77 14.78 8.52
C GLY A 60 -5.68 13.50 7.69
N TRP A 61 -4.72 12.63 7.99
CA TRP A 61 -4.67 11.29 7.44
C TRP A 61 -5.60 10.34 8.19
N VAL A 62 -6.10 9.32 7.49
CA VAL A 62 -7.00 8.32 8.05
C VAL A 62 -6.32 6.95 8.05
N GLU A 63 -6.21 6.33 9.22
CA GLU A 63 -5.77 4.93 9.31
C GLU A 63 -6.85 4.04 8.71
N ASP A 64 -6.46 3.14 7.81
CA ASP A 64 -7.35 2.24 7.12
C ASP A 64 -6.63 0.93 6.79
N ASP A 65 -6.99 -0.12 7.51
CA ASP A 65 -6.39 -1.44 7.38
C ASP A 65 -6.58 -2.04 5.98
N GLY A 66 -7.62 -1.61 5.24
CA GLY A 66 -7.89 -2.06 3.87
C GLY A 66 -7.35 -1.14 2.77
N ALA A 67 -6.64 -0.05 3.10
CA ALA A 67 -6.14 0.88 2.08
C ALA A 67 -5.09 0.22 1.18
N TYR A 68 -4.15 -0.52 1.77
CA TYR A 68 -3.15 -1.28 1.00
C TYR A 68 -3.79 -2.31 0.06
N ASP A 69 -4.77 -3.09 0.52
CA ASP A 69 -5.40 -4.11 -0.34
C ASP A 69 -6.12 -3.49 -1.53
N ARG A 70 -6.83 -2.38 -1.33
CA ARG A 70 -7.47 -1.62 -2.42
C ARG A 70 -6.44 -1.08 -3.40
N LEU A 71 -5.34 -0.51 -2.91
CA LEU A 71 -4.24 -0.05 -3.76
C LEU A 71 -3.72 -1.18 -4.67
N ILE A 72 -3.52 -2.37 -4.12
CA ILE A 72 -3.05 -3.54 -4.89
C ILE A 72 -4.09 -4.00 -5.90
N LEU A 73 -5.37 -4.04 -5.52
CA LEU A 73 -6.46 -4.42 -6.43
C LEU A 73 -6.57 -3.43 -7.60
N ASP A 74 -6.56 -2.13 -7.31
CA ASP A 74 -6.60 -1.06 -8.32
C ASP A 74 -5.40 -1.15 -9.27
N TYR A 75 -4.19 -1.34 -8.73
CA TYR A 75 -2.98 -1.54 -9.52
C TYR A 75 -3.10 -2.75 -10.45
N ASN A 76 -3.57 -3.89 -9.93
CA ASN A 76 -3.68 -5.12 -10.72
C ASN A 76 -4.77 -5.02 -11.80
N GLN A 77 -5.92 -4.39 -11.52
CA GLN A 77 -6.97 -4.21 -12.52
C GLN A 77 -6.51 -3.35 -13.71
N ILE A 78 -5.71 -2.32 -13.44
CA ILE A 78 -5.21 -1.40 -14.47
C ILE A 78 -4.07 -2.02 -15.28
N ASN A 79 -3.13 -2.70 -14.61
CA ASN A 79 -1.89 -3.18 -15.24
C ASN A 79 -1.94 -4.64 -15.71
N ASN A 80 -2.87 -5.42 -15.16
CA ASN A 80 -3.12 -6.81 -15.55
C ASN A 80 -4.62 -7.00 -15.82
N PRO A 81 -5.19 -6.27 -16.80
CA PRO A 81 -6.60 -6.43 -17.13
C PRO A 81 -6.87 -7.91 -17.42
N PRO A 82 -7.97 -8.48 -16.88
CA PRO A 82 -8.28 -9.88 -17.09
C PRO A 82 -8.23 -10.16 -18.58
N LEU A 83 -7.39 -11.12 -18.98
CA LEU A 83 -7.31 -11.58 -20.35
C LEU A 83 -8.75 -11.85 -20.80
N SER A 84 -9.23 -11.07 -21.77
CA SER A 84 -10.53 -11.26 -22.39
C SER A 84 -10.50 -12.56 -23.20
N ARG A 85 -10.40 -13.70 -22.53
CA ARG A 85 -10.26 -15.05 -23.10
C ARG A 85 -11.60 -15.72 -23.39
N TRP A 86 -12.70 -14.97 -23.33
CA TRP A 86 -14.07 -15.48 -23.53
C TRP A 86 -14.88 -14.69 -24.57
N LYS A 87 -14.22 -13.98 -25.49
CA LYS A 87 -14.89 -13.52 -26.71
C LYS A 87 -14.44 -14.41 -27.87
N ASN A 88 -15.40 -15.17 -28.39
CA ASN A 88 -15.35 -16.12 -29.52
C ASN A 88 -15.19 -17.59 -29.11
N SER A 89 -16.27 -18.17 -28.60
CA SER A 89 -16.70 -19.52 -28.97
C SER A 89 -18.21 -19.47 -29.21
#